data_AF-A0A9Q0SL74-F1
#
_entry.id   AF-A0A9Q0SL74-F1
#
_cell.length_a   1.000
_cell.length_b   1.000
_cell.length_c   1.000
_cell.angle_alpha   90.00
_cell.angle_beta   90.00
_cell.angle_gamma   90.00
#
_symmetry.space_group_name_H-M   'P 1'
#
loop_
_entity.id
_entity.type
_entity.pdbx_description
1 polymer ?
#
loop_
_entity_poly.entity_id
_entity_poly.type
_entity_poly.pdbx_seq_one_letter_code
_entity_poly.pdbx_strand_id
1 'polypeptide(L)'
;MFRNQYDTDVTTWSPAGRLFQKKIFKVDDHIGVAIAGLTADGRVLSRYMRTECINYNFNYESPLPVGRLVVQLADKAQVCLLNLRSPNFL
;
A
#
# COMPACT_ATOMS: atom_id res chain seq x y z
N MET A 1 3.41 -6.41 -21.16
CA MET A 1 2.18 -6.45 -20.34
C MET A 1 1.40 -5.17 -20.61
N PHE A 2 0.23 -5.26 -21.25
CA PHE A 2 -0.57 -4.07 -21.62
C PHE A 2 -1.30 -3.53 -20.39
N ARG A 3 -0.96 -2.32 -19.95
CA ARG A 3 -1.69 -1.59 -18.90
C ARG A 3 -2.91 -0.94 -19.54
N ASN A 4 -4.11 -1.37 -19.17
CA ASN A 4 -5.35 -0.73 -19.60
C ASN A 4 -5.68 0.46 -18.68
N GLN A 5 -6.25 1.53 -19.22
CA GLN A 5 -6.50 2.79 -18.48
C GLN A 5 -7.54 2.61 -17.36
N TYR A 6 -8.38 1.58 -17.43
CA TYR A 6 -9.45 1.26 -16.47
C TYR A 6 -9.01 0.35 -15.32
N ASP A 7 -7.73 -0.03 -15.27
CA ASP A 7 -7.20 -0.96 -14.29
C ASP A 7 -6.55 -0.23 -13.11
N THR A 8 -6.59 1.10 -13.04
CA THR A 8 -5.85 1.86 -12.00
C THR A 8 -6.53 1.88 -10.65
N ASP A 9 -7.87 1.84 -10.61
CA ASP A 9 -8.67 2.11 -9.42
C ASP A 9 -10.01 1.36 -9.44
N VAL A 10 -10.52 0.98 -8.26
CA VAL A 10 -11.82 0.28 -8.11
C VAL A 10 -13.04 1.14 -8.50
N THR A 11 -12.87 2.46 -8.57
CA THR A 11 -13.95 3.41 -8.88
C THR A 11 -14.09 3.69 -10.37
N THR A 12 -13.17 3.21 -11.21
CA THR A 12 -13.17 3.47 -12.64
C THR A 12 -13.84 2.32 -13.38
N TRP A 13 -15.02 2.57 -13.94
CA TRP A 13 -15.72 1.61 -14.78
C TRP A 13 -15.09 1.54 -16.18
N SER A 14 -14.86 0.33 -16.67
CA SER A 14 -14.53 0.14 -18.09
C SER A 14 -15.76 0.35 -18.99
N PRO A 15 -15.58 0.68 -20.28
CA PRO A 15 -16.68 0.85 -21.23
C PRO A 15 -17.55 -0.41 -21.40
N ALA A 16 -17.01 -1.58 -21.01
CA ALA A 16 -17.72 -2.85 -20.99
C ALA A 16 -18.47 -3.11 -19.67
N GLY A 17 -18.58 -2.13 -18.76
CA GLY A 17 -19.28 -2.26 -17.49
C GLY A 17 -18.57 -3.18 -16.48
N ARG A 18 -17.28 -3.47 -16.65
CA ARG A 18 -16.48 -4.27 -15.71
C ARG A 18 -15.57 -3.41 -14.87
N LEU A 19 -15.46 -3.75 -13.58
CA LEU A 19 -14.47 -3.20 -12.66
C LEU A 19 -13.22 -4.08 -12.69
N PHE A 20 -12.09 -3.51 -13.10
CA PHE A 20 -10.80 -4.19 -13.04
C PHE A 20 -10.09 -3.78 -11.74
N GLN A 21 -10.36 -4.49 -10.65
CA GLN A 21 -9.69 -4.25 -9.38
C GLN A 21 -8.25 -4.77 -9.41
N LYS A 22 -7.28 -3.86 -9.42
CA LYS A 22 -5.88 -4.21 -9.12
C LYS A 22 -5.75 -4.69 -7.69
N LYS A 23 -5.36 -5.96 -7.55
CA LYS A 23 -4.98 -6.57 -6.26
C LYS A 23 -3.48 -6.52 -6.00
N ILE A 24 -2.68 -6.24 -7.03
CA ILE A 24 -1.22 -6.21 -6.97
C ILE A 24 -0.74 -4.79 -7.26
N PHE A 25 0.08 -4.25 -6.36
CA PHE A 25 0.65 -2.92 -6.43
C PHE A 25 2.18 -3.02 -6.41
N LYS A 26 2.82 -2.39 -7.40
CA LYS A 26 4.27 -2.19 -7.38
C LYS A 26 4.61 -1.12 -6.35
N VAL A 27 5.46 -1.44 -5.37
CA VAL A 27 5.93 -0.49 -4.35
C VAL A 27 7.28 0.07 -4.77
N ASP A 28 8.21 -0.82 -5.11
CA ASP A 28 9.55 -0.47 -5.58
C ASP A 28 9.95 -1.42 -6.72
N ASP A 29 11.13 -1.25 -7.31
CA ASP A 29 11.66 -2.15 -8.35
C ASP A 29 11.85 -3.59 -7.84
N HIS A 30 12.25 -3.74 -6.57
CA HIS A 30 12.43 -5.03 -5.90
C HIS A 30 11.29 -5.42 -4.96
N ILE A 31 10.22 -4.61 -4.85
CA ILE A 31 9.11 -4.84 -3.90
C ILE A 31 7.75 -4.72 -4.57
N GLY A 32 6.95 -5.79 -4.46
CA GLY A 32 5.54 -5.82 -4.84
C GLY A 32 4.65 -6.24 -3.67
N VAL A 33 3.44 -5.70 -3.62
CA VAL A 33 2.45 -6.02 -2.58
C VAL A 33 1.16 -6.50 -3.23
N ALA A 34 0.60 -7.57 -2.68
CA ALA A 34 -0.74 -8.04 -3.00
C ALA A 34 -1.68 -7.80 -1.82
N ILE A 35 -2.91 -7.38 -2.10
CA ILE A 35 -3.88 -7.00 -1.08
C ILE A 35 -5.13 -7.85 -1.23
N ALA A 36 -5.59 -8.37 -0.10
CA ALA A 36 -6.88 -9.03 0.05
C ALA A 36 -7.70 -8.29 1.11
N GLY A 37 -8.97 -8.02 0.83
CA GLY A 37 -9.88 -7.28 1.71
C GLY A 37 -10.24 -5.89 1.19
N LEU A 38 -10.36 -4.93 2.10
CA LEU A 38 -10.76 -3.55 1.79
C LEU A 38 -9.71 -2.85 0.92
N THR A 39 -10.04 -2.65 -0.36
CA THR A 39 -9.12 -2.04 -1.34
C THR A 39 -8.73 -0.61 -0.96
N ALA A 40 -9.61 0.11 -0.25
CA ALA A 40 -9.34 1.46 0.25
C ALA A 40 -8.14 1.48 1.21
N ASP A 41 -8.14 0.62 2.22
CA ASP A 41 -7.04 0.52 3.20
C ASP A 41 -5.76 0.06 2.53
N GLY A 42 -5.89 -0.89 1.61
CA GLY A 42 -4.78 -1.37 0.80
C GLY A 42 -4.08 -0.26 0.01
N ARG A 43 -4.85 0.68 -0.56
CA ARG A 43 -4.31 1.82 -1.30
C ARG A 43 -3.52 2.75 -0.38
N VAL A 44 -4.03 3.02 0.81
CA VAL A 44 -3.36 3.87 1.81
C VAL A 44 -2.03 3.23 2.25
N LEU A 45 -2.06 1.93 2.56
CA LEU A 45 -0.85 1.17 2.92
C LEU A 45 0.17 1.14 1.78
N SER A 46 -0.29 0.93 0.53
CA SER A 46 0.59 0.92 -0.65
C SER A 46 1.26 2.27 -0.86
N ARG A 47 0.53 3.38 -0.67
CA ARG A 47 1.11 4.73 -0.77
C ARG A 47 2.13 4.97 0.32
N TYR A 48 1.84 4.55 1.55
CA TYR A 48 2.78 4.64 2.66
C TYR A 48 4.08 3.88 2.38
N MET A 49 3.99 2.61 1.97
CA MET A 49 5.17 1.79 1.65
C MET A 49 6.04 2.41 0.55
N ARG A 50 5.43 3.02 -0.48
CA ARG A 50 6.17 3.74 -1.53
C ARG A 50 6.94 4.92 -0.97
N THR A 51 6.30 5.71 -0.11
CA THR A 51 6.95 6.87 0.53
C THR A 51 8.12 6.42 1.40
N GLU A 52 7.98 5.35 2.18
CA GLU A 52 9.09 4.81 2.98
C GLU A 52 10.27 4.34 2.11
N CYS A 53 10.00 3.64 1.00
CA CYS A 53 11.05 3.21 0.07
C CYS A 53 11.79 4.40 -0.56
N ILE A 54 11.05 5.41 -1.03
CA ILE A 54 11.62 6.63 -1.61
C ILE A 54 12.45 7.39 -0.58
N ASN A 55 11.94 7.55 0.64
CA ASN A 55 12.65 8.23 1.72
C ASN A 55 13.92 7.49 2.12
N TYR A 56 13.87 6.16 2.19
CA TYR A 56 15.05 5.36 2.51
C TYR A 56 16.11 5.48 1.41
N ASN A 57 15.71 5.35 0.15
CA ASN A 57 16.61 5.52 -0.99
C ASN A 57 17.18 6.95 -1.06
N PHE A 58 16.39 7.97 -0.72
CA PHE A 58 16.85 9.35 -0.67
C PHE A 58 17.88 9.60 0.43
N ASN A 59 17.72 8.99 1.61
CA ASN A 59 18.61 9.21 2.75
C ASN A 59 19.87 8.35 2.72
N TYR A 60 19.78 7.12 2.20
CA TYR A 60 20.84 6.12 2.29
C TYR A 60 21.37 5.66 0.92
N GLU A 61 20.84 6.19 -0.19
CA GLU A 61 21.21 5.84 -1.58
C GLU A 61 21.19 4.33 -1.85
N SER A 62 20.32 3.60 -1.16
CA SER A 62 20.25 2.14 -1.16
C SER A 62 18.80 1.66 -1.17
N PRO A 63 18.46 0.55 -1.85
CA PRO A 63 17.12 0.00 -1.83
C PRO A 63 16.72 -0.46 -0.42
N LEU A 64 15.49 -0.14 0.01
CA LEU A 64 14.99 -0.52 1.33
C LEU A 64 14.85 -2.06 1.44
N PRO A 65 15.47 -2.73 2.42
CA PRO A 65 15.31 -4.15 2.59
C PRO A 65 13.87 -4.50 3.03
N VAL A 66 13.30 -5.55 2.43
CA VAL A 66 11.91 -5.98 2.66
C VAL A 66 11.61 -6.22 4.13
N GLY A 67 12.53 -6.85 4.87
CA GLY A 67 12.34 -7.12 6.31
C GLY A 67 12.12 -5.85 7.13
N ARG A 68 12.82 -4.75 6.80
CA ARG A 68 12.66 -3.46 7.48
C ARG A 68 11.31 -2.83 7.17
N LEU A 69 10.91 -2.87 5.89
CA LEU A 69 9.62 -2.35 5.45
C LEU A 69 8.45 -3.07 6.15
N VAL A 70 8.53 -4.40 6.30
CA VAL A 70 7.49 -5.20 6.95
C VAL A 70 7.37 -4.87 8.44
N VAL A 71 8.49 -4.67 9.15
CA VAL A 71 8.47 -4.26 10.56
C VAL A 71 7.83 -2.88 10.72
N GLN A 72 8.22 -1.90 9.90
CA GLN A 72 7.60 -0.57 9.92
C GLN A 72 6.09 -0.61 9.62
N LEU A 73 5.67 -1.47 8.69
CA LEU A 73 4.26 -1.70 8.39
C LEU A 73 3.51 -2.30 9.58
N ALA A 74 4.11 -3.28 10.25
CA ALA A 74 3.53 -3.94 11.42
C ALA A 74 3.37 -2.96 12.59
N ASP A 75 4.39 -2.14 12.86
CA ASP A 75 4.32 -1.11 13.90
C ASP A 75 3.20 -0.10 13.60
N LYS A 76 3.06 0.31 12.33
CA LYS A 76 1.98 1.21 11.92
C LYS A 76 0.59 0.59 12.11
N ALA A 77 0.42 -0.69 11.76
CA ALA A 77 -0.83 -1.41 11.98
C ALA A 77 -1.13 -1.57 13.48
N GLN A 78 -0.10 -1.85 14.29
CA GLN A 78 -0.21 -2.00 15.73
C GLN A 78 -0.68 -0.71 16.41
N VAL A 79 -0.14 0.45 16.01
CA VAL A 79 -0.59 1.75 16.53
C VAL A 79 -2.07 1.99 16.21
N CYS A 80 -2.52 1.66 14.99
CA CYS A 80 -3.93 1.77 14.63
C CYS A 80 -4.82 0.90 15.52
N LEU A 81 -4.39 -0.33 15.81
CA LEU A 81 -5.06 -1.26 16.73
C LEU A 81 -5.10 -0.75 18.18
N LEU A 82 -3.99 -0.20 18.68
CA LEU A 82 -3.90 0.30 20.05
C LEU A 82 -4.75 1.57 20.25
N ASN A 83 -4.77 2.47 19.27
CA ASN A 83 -5.60 3.68 19.30
C ASN A 83 -7.10 3.35 19.28
N LEU A 84 -7.50 2.28 18.59
CA LEU A 84 -8.88 1.77 18.62
C LEU A 84 -9.26 1.15 19.98
N ARG A 85 -8.26 0.72 20.76
CA ARG A 85 -8.46 0.03 22.05
C ARG A 85 -8.41 0.96 23.26
N SER A 86 -8.05 2.23 23.07
CA SER A 86 -8.17 3.25 24.11
C SER A 86 -9.45 4.06 23.88
N PRO A 87 -10.65 3.56 24.26
CA PRO A 87 -11.75 4.47 24.49
C PRO A 87 -11.32 5.37 25.65
N ASN A 88 -11.45 6.68 25.48
CA ASN A 88 -11.24 7.72 26.50
C ASN A 88 -9.82 8.30 26.56
N PHE A 89 -9.60 9.34 25.76
CA PHE A 89 -9.04 10.58 26.30
C PHE A 89 -10.12 11.67 26.15
N LEU A 90 -11.08 11.62 27.07
CA LEU A 90 -11.69 12.79 27.70
C LEU A 90 -11.08 12.89 29.10
#